data_AF-A0A958X8Q6-F1
#
_entry.id   AF-A0A958X8Q6-F1
#
_cell.length_a   1.000
_cell.length_b   1.000
_cell.length_c   1.000
_cell.angle_alpha   90.00
_cell.angle_beta   90.00
_cell.angle_gamma   90.00
#
_symmetry.space_group_name_H-M   'P 1'
#
loop_
_entity.id
_entity.type
_entity.pdbx_description
1 polymer ?
#
loop_
_entity_poly.entity_id
_entity_poly.type
_entity_poly.pdbx_seq_one_letter_code
_entity_poly.pdbx_strand_id
1 'polypeptide(L)'
;MKTTDEPLIIFLQKIIHFSVRLLAILMTFVIIWGVGDVVYELYKSLIRPPFMLLNINDILATFGAFMAVLIAIEIFINITVYLEEDVIHIKIVLATALMAIARKVIIFDYDKLSPAYI
;
A
#
# COMPACT_ATOMS: atom_id res chain seq x y z
N MET A 1 -0.56 -34.80 -21.36
CA MET A 1 0.07 -33.46 -21.39
C MET A 1 1.42 -33.62 -20.70
N LYS A 2 2.47 -33.79 -21.50
CA LYS A 2 3.83 -34.19 -21.07
C LYS A 2 4.72 -32.95 -21.10
N THR A 3 5.72 -32.94 -20.23
CA THR A 3 6.86 -32.00 -20.06
C THR A 3 6.66 -30.82 -19.10
N THR A 4 6.90 -31.08 -17.81
CA THR A 4 7.36 -30.05 -16.86
C THR A 4 8.60 -30.59 -16.11
N ASP A 5 9.48 -31.28 -16.84
CA ASP A 5 10.79 -31.75 -16.37
C ASP A 5 11.92 -30.88 -16.95
N GLU A 6 11.63 -29.62 -17.32
CA GLU A 6 12.69 -28.69 -17.71
C GLU A 6 13.38 -28.16 -16.45
N PRO A 7 14.65 -28.51 -16.20
CA PRO A 7 15.34 -28.14 -14.96
C PRO A 7 15.45 -26.63 -14.76
N LEU A 8 15.41 -25.87 -15.86
CA LEU A 8 15.41 -24.41 -15.85
C LEU A 8 14.11 -23.84 -15.26
N ILE A 9 12.94 -24.38 -15.62
CA ILE A 9 11.65 -23.88 -15.12
C ILE A 9 11.54 -24.10 -13.61
N ILE A 10 11.93 -25.29 -13.14
CA ILE A 10 11.92 -25.63 -11.71
C ILE A 10 12.86 -24.71 -10.91
N PHE A 11 14.04 -24.41 -11.47
CA PHE A 11 15.00 -23.48 -10.85
C PHE A 11 14.44 -22.05 -10.78
N LEU A 12 13.84 -21.55 -11.87
CA LEU A 12 13.21 -20.23 -11.89
C LEU A 12 12.04 -20.12 -10.92
N GLN A 13 11.17 -21.12 -10.85
CA GLN A 13 10.07 -21.16 -9.88
C GLN A 13 10.59 -21.08 -8.44
N LYS A 14 11.65 -21.84 -8.12
CA LYS A 14 12.28 -21.80 -6.78
C LYS A 14 12.82 -20.41 -6.42
N ILE A 15 13.43 -19.70 -7.38
CA ILE A 15 13.87 -18.31 -7.20
C ILE A 15 12.67 -17.38 -6.97
N ILE A 16 11.58 -17.56 -7.72
CA ILE A 16 10.38 -16.73 -7.57
C ILE A 16 9.79 -16.93 -6.17
N HIS A 17 9.54 -18.17 -5.72
CA HIS A 17 9.00 -18.41 -4.38
C HIS A 17 9.90 -17.84 -3.27
N PHE A 18 11.23 -17.96 -3.42
CA PHE A 18 12.17 -17.34 -2.47
C PHE A 18 12.05 -15.82 -2.46
N SER A 19 11.98 -15.20 -3.64
CA SER A 19 11.84 -13.76 -3.80
C SER A 19 10.53 -13.24 -3.21
N VAL A 20 9.41 -13.94 -3.42
CA VAL A 20 8.11 -13.54 -2.86
C VAL A 20 8.09 -13.67 -1.33
N ARG A 21 8.71 -14.72 -0.77
CA ARG A 21 8.84 -14.85 0.69
C ARG A 21 9.70 -13.73 1.29
N LEU A 22 10.79 -13.35 0.63
CA LEU A 22 11.59 -12.20 1.03
C LEU A 22 10.77 -10.91 0.97
N LEU A 23 9.99 -10.72 -0.09
CA LEU A 23 9.12 -9.56 -0.25
C LEU A 23 8.07 -9.48 0.87
N ALA A 24 7.46 -10.60 1.26
CA ALA A 24 6.50 -10.64 2.37
C ALA A 24 7.12 -10.12 3.68
N ILE A 25 8.34 -10.56 4.00
CA ILE A 25 9.08 -10.12 5.19
C ILE A 25 9.37 -8.61 5.13
N LEU A 26 9.87 -8.14 3.99
CA LEU A 26 10.14 -6.71 3.80
C LEU A 26 8.86 -5.86 3.94
N MET A 27 7.74 -6.33 3.38
CA MET A 27 6.46 -5.65 3.50
C MET A 27 5.96 -5.58 4.95
N THR A 28 6.18 -6.62 5.76
CA THR A 28 5.88 -6.56 7.20
C THR A 28 6.66 -5.44 7.89
N PHE A 29 7.96 -5.28 7.59
CA PHE A 29 8.75 -4.16 8.12
C PHE A 29 8.24 -2.79 7.66
N VAL A 30 7.87 -2.66 6.38
CA VAL A 30 7.28 -1.42 5.84
C VAL A 30 5.99 -1.06 6.57
N ILE A 31 5.13 -2.03 6.87
CA ILE A 31 3.89 -1.80 7.63
C ILE A 31 4.20 -1.30 9.04
N ILE A 32 5.13 -1.95 9.76
CA ILE A 32 5.52 -1.55 11.12
C ILE A 32 6.06 -0.12 11.13
N TRP A 33 6.97 0.20 10.20
CA TRP A 33 7.51 1.56 10.08
C TRP A 33 6.45 2.57 9.68
N GLY A 34 5.57 2.24 8.74
CA GLY A 34 4.49 3.12 8.32
C GLY A 34 3.53 3.46 9.46
N VAL A 35 3.18 2.49 10.31
CA VAL A 35 2.39 2.76 11.53
C VAL A 35 3.14 3.70 12.48
N GLY A 36 4.43 3.47 12.68
CA GLY A 36 5.27 4.37 13.49
C GLY A 36 5.32 5.80 12.95
N ASP A 37 5.45 5.95 11.63
CA ASP A 37 5.48 7.26 10.95
C ASP A 37 4.16 8.02 11.10
N VAL A 38 3.03 7.33 10.94
CA VAL A 38 1.69 7.91 11.19
C VAL A 38 1.54 8.41 12.62
N VAL A 39 1.97 7.60 13.60
CA VAL A 39 1.93 8.00 15.03
C VAL A 39 2.82 9.22 15.27
N TYR A 40 4.01 9.25 14.68
CA TYR A 40 4.95 10.34 14.82
C TYR A 40 4.43 11.64 14.21
N GLU A 41 3.89 11.62 12.99
CA GLU A 41 3.30 12.80 12.36
C GLU A 41 2.06 13.30 13.11
N LEU A 42 1.22 12.39 13.61
CA LEU A 42 0.07 12.77 14.45
C LEU A 42 0.53 13.46 15.74
N TYR A 43 1.52 12.89 16.43
CA TYR A 43 2.10 13.46 17.66
C TYR A 43 2.67 14.86 17.43
N LYS A 44 3.46 15.01 16.37
CA LYS A 44 4.07 16.28 15.97
C LYS A 44 3.03 17.32 15.60
N SER A 45 1.94 16.92 14.96
CA SER A 45 0.84 17.81 14.59
C SER A 45 0.07 18.31 15.83
N LEU A 46 -0.13 17.46 16.84
CA LEU A 46 -0.83 17.83 18.08
C LEU A 46 -0.07 18.84 18.96
N ILE A 47 1.27 18.82 18.93
CA ILE A 47 2.13 19.66 19.77
C ILE A 47 2.52 20.97 19.06
N ARG A 48 2.25 21.10 17.76
CA ARG A 48 2.49 22.36 17.05
C ARG A 48 1.45 23.42 17.45
N PRO A 49 1.87 24.69 17.68
CA PRO A 49 0.93 25.78 17.93
C PRO A 49 0.18 26.16 16.64
N PRO A 50 -1.14 26.45 16.63
CA PRO A 50 -2.10 26.45 17.74
C PRO A 50 -2.43 25.04 18.24
N PHE A 51 -2.20 24.81 19.52
CA PHE A 51 -2.40 23.51 20.15
C PHE A 51 -3.84 23.03 19.97
N MET A 52 -4.01 21.73 19.72
CA MET A 52 -5.31 21.06 19.59
C MET A 52 -6.18 21.45 18.38
N LEU A 53 -5.69 22.29 17.47
CA LEU A 53 -6.39 22.63 16.22
C LEU A 53 -5.62 22.07 15.01
N LEU A 54 -6.14 20.98 14.43
CA LEU A 54 -5.61 20.45 13.17
C LEU A 54 -6.09 21.33 12.01
N ASN A 55 -5.15 21.92 11.26
CA ASN A 55 -5.47 22.60 10.01
C ASN A 55 -5.89 21.56 8.95
N ILE A 56 -6.71 21.95 7.98
CA ILE A 56 -7.13 21.06 6.87
C ILE A 56 -5.90 20.44 6.18
N ASN A 57 -4.81 21.21 6.06
CA ASN A 57 -3.56 20.75 5.44
C ASN A 57 -2.88 19.63 6.25
N ASP A 58 -2.88 19.72 7.58
CA ASP A 58 -2.31 18.70 8.46
C ASP A 58 -3.18 17.44 8.47
N ILE A 59 -4.50 17.59 8.40
CA ILE A 59 -5.45 16.47 8.25
C ILE A 59 -5.17 15.72 6.94
N LEU A 60 -5.09 16.44 5.81
CA LEU A 60 -4.79 15.85 4.50
C LEU A 60 -3.42 15.17 4.47
N ALA A 61 -2.40 15.77 5.09
CA ALA A 61 -1.07 15.16 5.21
C ALA A 61 -1.11 13.84 6.01
N THR A 62 -1.85 13.82 7.13
CA THR A 62 -2.00 12.62 7.95
C THR A 62 -2.78 11.54 7.20
N PHE A 63 -3.82 11.90 6.44
CA PHE A 63 -4.52 10.97 5.55
C PHE A 63 -3.57 10.32 4.53
N GLY A 64 -2.66 11.09 3.92
CA GLY A 64 -1.64 10.56 3.03
C GLY A 64 -0.77 9.47 3.68
N ALA A 65 -0.36 9.68 4.94
CA ALA A 65 0.40 8.69 5.70
C ALA A 65 -0.44 7.44 6.02
N PHE A 66 -1.70 7.59 6.47
CA PHE A 66 -2.63 6.46 6.68
C PHE A 66 -2.82 5.65 5.40
N MET A 67 -2.92 6.34 4.26
CA MET A 67 -3.10 5.71 2.95
C MET A 67 -1.90 4.89 2.53
N ALA A 68 -0.68 5.39 2.77
CA ALA A 68 0.54 4.65 2.51
C ALA A 68 0.59 3.33 3.30
N VAL A 69 0.18 3.36 4.57
CA VAL A 69 0.09 2.15 5.42
C VAL A 69 -0.94 1.17 4.86
N LEU A 70 -2.11 1.65 4.46
CA LEU A 70 -3.16 0.78 3.93
C LEU A 70 -2.76 0.14 2.60
N ILE A 71 -2.07 0.88 1.72
CA ILE A 71 -1.50 0.33 0.48
C ILE A 71 -0.48 -0.76 0.80
N ALA A 72 0.38 -0.56 1.81
CA ALA A 72 1.34 -1.58 2.21
C ALA A 72 0.65 -2.86 2.71
N ILE A 73 -0.44 -2.74 3.47
CA ILE A 73 -1.25 -3.88 3.92
C ILE A 73 -1.90 -4.59 2.72
N GLU A 74 -2.49 -3.85 1.77
CA GLU A 74 -3.10 -4.42 0.55
C GLU A 74 -2.09 -5.24 -0.26
N ILE A 75 -0.88 -4.70 -0.46
CA ILE A 75 0.20 -5.40 -1.16
C ILE A 75 0.62 -6.66 -0.39
N PHE A 76 0.75 -6.59 0.94
CA PHE A 76 1.09 -7.74 1.76
C PHE A 76 0.06 -8.88 1.66
N ILE A 77 -1.24 -8.54 1.64
CA ILE A 77 -2.31 -9.53 1.45
C ILE A 77 -2.19 -10.18 0.08
N ASN A 78 -1.99 -9.41 -0.99
CA ASN A 78 -1.80 -9.95 -2.34
C ASN A 78 -0.59 -10.91 -2.43
N ILE A 79 0.51 -10.58 -1.75
CA ILE A 79 1.71 -11.43 -1.67
C ILE A 79 1.42 -12.73 -0.90
N THR A 80 0.72 -12.64 0.24
CA THR A 80 0.44 -13.81 1.08
C THR A 80 -0.48 -14.78 0.37
N VAL A 81 -1.53 -14.27 -0.30
CA VAL A 81 -2.43 -15.10 -1.12
C VAL A 81 -1.66 -15.80 -2.24
N TYR A 82 -0.68 -15.14 -2.85
CA TYR A 82 0.17 -15.79 -3.84
C TYR A 82 0.99 -16.94 -3.24
N LEU A 83 1.47 -16.80 -2.00
CA LEU A 83 2.23 -17.85 -1.31
C LEU A 83 1.37 -19.02 -0.82
N GLU A 84 0.08 -18.81 -0.59
CA GLU A 84 -0.84 -19.86 -0.12
C GLU A 84 -1.35 -20.76 -1.24
N GLU A 85 -1.72 -20.18 -2.39
CA GLU A 85 -2.37 -20.93 -3.48
C GLU A 85 -1.49 -21.11 -4.73
N ASP A 86 -0.24 -20.63 -4.72
CA ASP A 86 0.69 -20.59 -5.87
C ASP A 86 0.08 -20.00 -7.16
N VAL A 87 -1.02 -19.26 -7.01
CA VAL A 87 -1.80 -18.66 -8.09
C VAL A 87 -2.18 -17.23 -7.70
N ILE A 88 -1.98 -16.32 -8.64
CA ILE A 88 -2.40 -14.92 -8.49
C ILE A 88 -3.93 -14.89 -8.51
N HIS A 89 -4.54 -14.55 -7.37
CA HIS A 89 -5.98 -14.35 -7.26
C HIS A 89 -6.38 -13.06 -7.97
N ILE A 90 -6.70 -13.17 -9.25
CA ILE A 90 -7.07 -12.02 -10.10
C ILE A 90 -8.23 -11.23 -9.49
N LYS A 91 -9.15 -11.90 -8.77
CA LYS A 91 -10.27 -11.24 -8.07
C LYS A 91 -9.81 -10.25 -6.99
N ILE A 92 -8.81 -10.63 -6.18
CA ILE A 92 -8.27 -9.79 -5.10
C ILE A 92 -7.42 -8.67 -5.68
N VAL A 93 -6.63 -8.97 -6.72
CA VAL A 93 -5.83 -7.96 -7.44
C VAL A 93 -6.72 -6.91 -8.11
N LEU A 94 -7.83 -7.33 -8.73
CA LEU A 94 -8.79 -6.40 -9.33
C LEU A 94 -9.50 -5.56 -8.27
N ALA A 95 -9.89 -6.16 -7.14
CA ALA A 95 -10.49 -5.43 -6.02
C ALA A 95 -9.53 -4.37 -5.46
N THR A 96 -8.24 -4.69 -5.31
CA THR A 96 -7.22 -3.73 -4.86
C THR A 96 -6.97 -2.63 -5.89
N ALA A 97 -7.02 -2.92 -7.19
CA ALA A 97 -6.95 -1.89 -8.23
C ALA A 97 -8.13 -0.91 -8.19
N LEU A 98 -9.36 -1.43 -8.07
CA LEU A 98 -10.57 -0.60 -7.94
C LEU A 98 -10.57 0.21 -6.65
N MET A 99 -10.15 -0.40 -5.54
CA MET A 99 -9.98 0.27 -4.25
C MET A 99 -8.98 1.42 -4.34
N ALA A 100 -7.84 1.23 -4.99
CA ALA A 100 -6.85 2.29 -5.20
C ALA A 100 -7.41 3.48 -6.00
N ILE A 101 -8.24 3.23 -7.02
CA ILE A 101 -8.93 4.28 -7.79
C ILE A 101 -9.91 5.03 -6.89
N ALA A 102 -10.80 4.31 -6.21
CA ALA A 102 -11.81 4.92 -5.31
C ALA A 102 -11.14 5.77 -4.23
N ARG A 103 -10.07 5.23 -3.64
CA ARG A 103 -9.23 5.87 -2.63
C ARG A 103 -8.61 7.18 -3.12
N LYS A 104 -8.18 7.25 -4.39
CA LYS A 104 -7.64 8.48 -5.01
C LYS A 104 -8.72 9.52 -5.31
N VAL A 105 -9.94 9.08 -5.64
CA VAL A 105 -11.09 9.97 -5.84
C VAL A 105 -11.56 10.60 -4.52
N ILE A 106 -11.55 9.86 -3.41
CA ILE A 106 -11.96 10.37 -2.08
C ILE A 106 -11.03 11.48 -1.60
N ILE A 107 -9.72 11.36 -1.85
CA ILE A 107 -8.72 12.34 -1.40
C ILE A 107 -8.56 13.52 -2.38
N PHE A 108 -9.20 13.46 -3.55
CA PHE A 108 -9.06 14.50 -4.56
C PHE A 108 -9.62 15.83 -4.04
N ASP A 109 -8.72 16.77 -3.78
CA ASP A 109 -9.03 18.12 -3.31
C ASP A 109 -9.40 19.00 -4.51
N TYR A 110 -10.70 19.26 -4.67
CA TYR A 110 -11.24 20.08 -5.75
C TYR A 110 -11.00 21.59 -5.52
N ASP A 111 -10.64 22.04 -4.31
CA ASP A 111 -10.47 23.46 -3.98
C ASP A 111 -9.16 24.07 -4.51
N LYS A 112 -8.23 23.24 -5.02
CA LYS A 112 -7.04 23.70 -5.77
C LYS A 112 -7.25 23.85 -7.27
N LEU A 113 -8.48 23.66 -7.75
CA LEU A 113 -8.87 24.05 -9.11
C LEU A 113 -9.29 25.52 -9.07
N SER A 114 -8.33 26.44 -8.91
CA SER A 114 -8.56 27.84 -9.21
C SER A 114 -9.09 27.92 -10.65
N PRO A 115 -10.29 28.47 -10.91
CA PRO A 115 -10.74 28.69 -12.28
C PRO A 115 -9.75 29.67 -12.91
N ALA A 116 -8.87 29.18 -13.78
CA ALA A 116 -7.91 30.02 -14.49
C ALA A 116 -8.56 30.91 -15.56
N TYR A 117 -9.90 31.00 -15.60
CA TYR A 117 -10.67 31.77 -16.57
C TYR A 117 -12.02 32.20 -15.99
N ILE A 118 -12.03 33.22 -15.13
CA ILE A 118 -13.00 34.34 -15.18
C ILE A 118 -12.22 35.61 -14.81
#